data_AF-A0A6V7KC64-F1
#
_entry.id   AF-A0A6V7KC64-F1
#
_cell.length_a   1.000
_cell.length_b   1.000
_cell.length_c   1.000
_cell.angle_alpha   90.00
_cell.angle_beta   90.00
_cell.angle_gamma   90.00
#
_symmetry.space_group_name_H-M   'P 1'
#
loop_
_entity.id
_entity.type
_entity.pdbx_description
1 polymer ?
#
loop_
_entity_poly.entity_id
_entity_poly.type
_entity_poly.pdbx_seq_one_letter_code
_entity_poly.pdbx_strand_id
1 'polypeptide(L)'
;MSGVLPLDFTNPNKMITRGQLRNDKSLTLRLDQQLADELAQRNMAQGAVVNWLRYLEISRAYASVDMTPQGEMSLLAHIEGKNSTRSRQKTVILNYRHWQDLRQLWQSLRFGGTVQDTLEQRANERE
;
A
#
# COMPACT_ATOMS: atom_id res chain seq x y z
N MET A 1 -6.61 14.24 1.91
CA MET A 1 -7.13 12.95 1.44
C MET A 1 -8.60 12.85 1.77
N SER A 2 -9.40 12.38 0.81
CA SER A 2 -10.86 12.21 0.89
C SER A 2 -11.24 10.93 0.17
N GLY A 3 -12.34 10.30 0.55
CA GLY A 3 -12.81 9.12 -0.16
C GLY A 3 -14.16 8.64 0.33
N VAL A 4 -14.80 7.79 -0.46
CA VAL A 4 -16.06 7.12 -0.14
C VAL A 4 -15.91 5.66 -0.48
N LEU A 5 -16.07 4.80 0.51
CA LEU A 5 -16.12 3.35 0.34
C LEU A 5 -17.55 2.91 0.65
N PRO A 6 -18.43 2.82 -0.36
CA PRO A 6 -19.80 2.39 -0.15
C PRO A 6 -19.79 0.91 0.25
N LEU A 7 -20.27 0.63 1.45
CA LEU A 7 -20.40 -0.72 1.98
C LEU A 7 -21.80 -1.23 1.72
N ASP A 8 -21.89 -2.38 1.07
CA ASP A 8 -23.14 -3.10 0.87
C ASP A 8 -22.98 -4.52 1.43
N PHE A 9 -23.51 -4.73 2.64
CA PHE A 9 -23.49 -6.04 3.29
C PHE A 9 -24.63 -6.96 2.83
N THR A 10 -25.56 -6.45 2.02
CA THR A 10 -26.73 -7.20 1.55
C THR A 10 -26.46 -7.87 0.20
N ASN A 11 -25.51 -7.35 -0.58
CA ASN A 11 -25.15 -7.89 -1.87
C ASN A 11 -24.21 -9.11 -1.74
N PRO A 12 -24.61 -10.29 -2.25
CA PRO A 12 -23.84 -11.53 -2.06
C PRO A 12 -22.52 -11.56 -2.84
N ASN A 13 -22.35 -10.70 -3.84
CA ASN A 13 -21.21 -10.75 -4.77
C ASN A 13 -20.27 -9.54 -4.62
N LYS A 14 -20.74 -8.44 -4.03
CA LYS A 14 -19.99 -7.19 -3.92
C LYS A 14 -20.21 -6.56 -2.55
N MET A 15 -19.15 -6.39 -1.77
CA MET A 15 -19.17 -5.65 -0.51
C MET A 15 -18.79 -4.18 -0.70
N ILE A 16 -17.82 -3.92 -1.58
CA ILE A 16 -17.49 -2.56 -2.05
C ILE A 16 -17.61 -2.56 -3.57
N THR A 17 -18.35 -1.59 -4.10
CA THR A 17 -18.45 -1.36 -5.53
C THR A 17 -18.00 0.07 -5.84
N ARG A 18 -16.96 0.20 -6.66
CA ARG A 18 -16.41 1.49 -7.13
C ARG A 18 -16.14 2.46 -5.97
N GLY A 19 -15.58 1.96 -4.88
CA GLY A 19 -15.09 2.79 -3.79
C GLY A 19 -14.00 3.72 -4.31
N GLN A 20 -14.00 4.97 -3.85
CA GLN A 20 -13.11 6.01 -4.37
C GLN A 20 -12.24 6.57 -3.26
N LEU A 21 -10.94 6.66 -3.53
CA LEU A 21 -9.97 7.35 -2.70
C LEU A 21 -9.31 8.42 -3.55
N ARG A 22 -9.22 9.65 -3.04
CA ARG A 22 -8.57 10.76 -3.72
C ARG A 22 -7.69 11.54 -2.75
N ASN A 23 -6.50 11.87 -3.20
CA ASN A 23 -5.66 12.83 -2.53
C ASN A 23 -5.33 13.96 -3.51
N ASP A 24 -5.80 15.15 -3.18
CA ASP A 24 -5.60 16.40 -3.90
C ASP A 24 -4.67 17.36 -3.16
N LYS A 25 -4.14 16.94 -2.00
CA LYS A 25 -3.12 17.66 -1.24
C LYS A 25 -1.74 17.06 -1.52
N SER A 26 -0.70 17.88 -1.48
CA SER A 26 0.67 17.39 -1.60
C SER A 26 0.98 16.35 -0.52
N LEU A 27 1.46 15.19 -0.94
CA LEU A 27 1.92 14.11 -0.07
C LEU A 27 3.35 13.75 -0.45
N THR A 28 4.24 13.60 0.52
CA THR A 28 5.60 13.15 0.25
C THR A 28 5.74 11.70 0.66
N LEU A 29 6.03 10.83 -0.31
CA LEU A 29 6.45 9.47 -0.05
C LEU A 29 7.98 9.46 0.12
N ARG A 30 8.44 8.91 1.25
CA ARG A 30 9.87 8.68 1.51
C ARG A 30 10.06 7.23 1.91
N LEU A 31 10.84 6.51 1.12
CA LEU A 31 11.31 5.19 1.53
C LEU A 31 12.57 5.37 2.40
N ASP A 32 12.68 4.51 3.41
CA ASP A 32 13.94 4.37 4.14
C ASP A 32 15.07 4.00 3.17
N GLN A 33 16.27 4.52 3.43
CA GLN A 33 17.41 4.34 2.56
C GLN A 33 17.80 2.87 2.42
N GLN A 34 17.85 2.13 3.53
CA GLN A 34 18.27 0.74 3.51
C GLN A 34 17.26 -0.11 2.73
N LEU A 35 15.96 0.12 2.96
CA LEU A 35 14.89 -0.56 2.22
C LEU A 35 14.94 -0.25 0.72
N ALA A 36 15.16 1.01 0.34
CA ALA A 36 15.27 1.41 -1.06
C ALA A 36 16.47 0.73 -1.74
N ASP A 37 17.61 0.66 -1.05
CA ASP A 37 18.83 0.04 -1.57
C ASP A 37 18.65 -1.49 -1.71
N GLU A 38 18.00 -2.16 -0.74
CA GLU A 38 17.66 -3.59 -0.82
C GLU A 38 16.70 -3.92 -1.98
N LEU A 39 15.67 -3.11 -2.18
CA LEU A 39 14.72 -3.27 -3.29
C LEU A 39 15.38 -3.05 -4.66
N ALA A 40 16.32 -2.11 -4.74
CA ALA A 40 17.06 -1.83 -5.97
C ALA A 40 18.01 -2.98 -6.34
N GLN A 41 18.66 -3.61 -5.34
CA GLN A 41 19.55 -4.74 -5.57
C GLN A 41 18.83 -6.01 -6.02
N ARG A 42 17.63 -6.27 -5.47
CA ARG A 42 16.85 -7.49 -5.80
C ARG A 42 16.20 -7.46 -7.19
N ASN A 43 16.02 -6.27 -7.78
CA ASN A 43 15.37 -6.11 -9.09
C ASN A 43 16.30 -5.37 -10.08
N MET A 44 17.37 -6.05 -10.50
CA MET A 44 18.37 -5.50 -11.45
C MET A 44 17.75 -4.99 -12.77
N ALA A 45 16.60 -5.51 -13.21
CA ALA A 45 15.89 -5.04 -14.41
C ALA A 45 15.11 -3.72 -14.22
N GLN A 46 14.93 -3.24 -12.97
CA GLN A 46 14.04 -2.13 -12.62
C GLN A 46 14.65 -1.12 -11.64
N GLY A 47 15.98 -1.15 -11.40
CA GLY A 47 16.65 -0.27 -10.41
C GLY A 47 16.37 1.23 -10.58
N ALA A 48 16.04 1.69 -11.79
CA ALA A 48 15.58 3.06 -12.03
C ALA A 48 14.21 3.36 -11.39
N VAL A 49 13.26 2.41 -11.43
CA VAL A 49 11.90 2.55 -10.87
C VAL A 49 11.93 2.68 -9.34
N VAL A 50 12.76 1.86 -8.68
CA VAL A 50 12.93 1.90 -7.21
C VAL A 50 13.56 3.22 -6.76
N ASN A 51 14.54 3.73 -7.52
CA ASN A 51 15.16 5.03 -7.22
C ASN A 51 14.16 6.21 -7.31
N TRP A 52 13.11 6.09 -8.13
CA TRP A 52 12.07 7.13 -8.21
C TRP A 52 11.14 7.13 -6.99
N LEU A 53 10.91 5.96 -6.39
CA LEU A 53 10.06 5.81 -5.20
C LEU A 53 10.73 6.28 -3.90
N ARG A 54 12.07 6.39 -3.90
CA ARG A 54 12.83 6.82 -2.71
C ARG A 54 12.39 8.19 -2.20
N TYR A 55 12.05 9.09 -3.12
CA TYR A 55 11.47 10.39 -2.80
C TYR A 55 10.49 10.80 -3.91
N LEU A 56 9.20 10.81 -3.59
CA LEU A 56 8.14 11.21 -4.51
C LEU A 56 7.24 12.25 -3.85
N GLU A 57 7.23 13.46 -4.41
CA GLU A 57 6.23 14.48 -4.10
C GLU A 57 5.00 14.21 -4.95
N ILE A 58 4.00 13.58 -4.35
CA ILE A 58 2.72 13.26 -4.97
C ILE A 58 1.87 14.53 -4.98
N SER A 59 1.49 14.95 -6.18
CA SER A 59 0.58 16.09 -6.39
C SER A 59 -0.88 15.65 -6.45
N ARG A 60 -1.13 14.47 -7.03
CA ARG A 60 -2.45 13.87 -7.14
C ARG A 60 -2.37 12.36 -6.99
N ALA A 61 -3.32 11.80 -6.25
CA ALA A 61 -3.55 10.37 -6.27
C ALA A 61 -5.06 10.10 -6.35
N TYR A 62 -5.42 9.11 -7.14
CA TYR A 62 -6.78 8.59 -7.25
C TYR A 62 -6.72 7.08 -7.21
N ALA A 63 -7.66 6.44 -6.52
CA ALA A 63 -7.77 5.01 -6.51
C ALA A 63 -9.23 4.54 -6.46
N SER A 64 -9.54 3.51 -7.26
CA SER A 64 -10.79 2.78 -7.22
C SER A 64 -10.59 1.45 -6.52
N VAL A 65 -11.51 1.10 -5.62
CA VAL A 65 -11.51 -0.14 -4.84
C VAL A 65 -12.80 -0.90 -5.14
N ASP A 66 -12.66 -2.19 -5.45
CA ASP A 66 -13.76 -3.14 -5.45
C ASP A 66 -13.41 -4.29 -4.50
N MET A 67 -14.40 -4.81 -3.79
CA MET A 67 -14.20 -5.92 -2.86
C MET A 67 -15.41 -6.84 -2.81
N THR A 68 -15.17 -8.15 -2.74
CA THR A 68 -16.20 -9.17 -2.50
C THR A 68 -16.44 -9.36 -0.99
N PRO A 69 -17.60 -9.88 -0.55
CA PRO A 69 -17.83 -10.21 0.85
C PRO A 69 -16.83 -11.21 1.42
N GLN A 70 -16.21 -12.04 0.58
CA GLN A 70 -15.18 -13.00 0.95
C GLN A 70 -13.81 -12.35 1.17
N GLY A 71 -13.67 -11.04 0.95
CA GLY A 71 -12.43 -10.30 1.19
C GLY A 71 -11.45 -10.28 0.01
N GLU A 72 -11.87 -10.72 -1.17
CA GLU A 72 -11.09 -10.52 -2.39
C GLU A 72 -11.21 -9.06 -2.80
N MET A 73 -10.08 -8.35 -2.82
CA MET A 73 -10.00 -6.93 -3.10
C MET A 73 -9.19 -6.66 -4.36
N SER A 74 -9.69 -5.73 -5.17
CA SER A 74 -8.96 -5.16 -6.30
C SER A 74 -8.85 -3.66 -6.15
N LEU A 75 -7.65 -3.15 -6.40
CA LEU A 75 -7.30 -1.74 -6.36
C LEU A 75 -6.75 -1.31 -7.71
N LEU A 76 -7.27 -0.19 -8.22
CA LEU A 76 -6.73 0.52 -9.37
C LEU A 76 -6.33 1.91 -8.92
N ALA A 77 -5.04 2.21 -8.92
CA ALA A 77 -4.51 3.49 -8.48
C ALA A 77 -3.79 4.22 -9.63
N HIS A 78 -3.98 5.53 -9.66
CA HIS A 78 -3.27 6.48 -10.51
C HIS A 78 -2.62 7.53 -9.62
N ILE A 79 -1.30 7.63 -9.69
CA ILE A 79 -0.50 8.54 -8.85
C ILE A 79 0.36 9.40 -9.76
N GLU A 80 0.23 10.71 -9.60
CA GLU A 80 1.06 11.71 -10.26
C GLU A 80 1.94 12.39 -9.23
N GLY A 81 3.21 12.56 -9.58
CA GLY A 81 4.14 13.28 -8.70
C GLY A 81 5.42 13.68 -9.40
N LYS A 82 6.36 14.16 -8.60
CA LYS A 82 7.70 14.53 -9.03
C LYS A 82 8.73 13.88 -8.13
N ASN A 83 9.79 13.35 -8.71
CA ASN A 83 10.99 12.98 -7.96
C ASN A 83 11.97 14.15 -8.01
N SER A 84 12.43 14.62 -6.85
CA SER A 84 13.37 15.74 -6.71
C SER A 84 14.78 15.31 -6.29
N THR A 85 15.17 14.05 -6.54
CA THR A 85 16.50 13.58 -6.14
C THR A 85 17.62 14.25 -6.96
N ARG A 86 18.39 15.07 -6.23
CA ARG A 86 19.73 15.62 -6.48
C ARG A 86 20.06 16.47 -7.71
N SER A 87 19.25 16.60 -8.76
CA SER A 87 19.58 17.59 -9.83
C SER A 87 18.47 17.89 -10.85
N ARG A 88 17.49 17.00 -11.01
CA ARG A 88 16.45 17.15 -12.04
C ARG A 88 15.10 16.69 -11.51
N GLN A 89 14.12 17.60 -11.51
CA GLN A 89 12.73 17.22 -11.29
C GLN A 89 12.25 16.37 -12.46
N LYS A 90 11.89 15.11 -12.19
CA LYS A 90 11.25 14.25 -13.18
C LYS A 90 9.80 14.04 -12.79
N THR A 91 8.89 14.24 -13.75
CA THR A 91 7.48 13.85 -13.61
C THR A 91 7.40 12.32 -13.54
N VAL A 92 6.65 11.82 -12.57
CA VAL A 92 6.38 10.40 -12.37
C VAL A 92 4.87 10.20 -12.47
N ILE A 93 4.46 9.26 -13.33
CA ILE A 93 3.09 8.78 -13.41
C ILE A 93 3.12 7.28 -13.12
N LEU A 94 2.45 6.87 -12.06
CA LEU A 94 2.35 5.48 -11.63
C LEU A 94 0.92 5.01 -11.77
N ASN A 95 0.73 4.01 -12.64
CA ASN A 95 -0.52 3.28 -12.77
C ASN A 95 -0.32 1.92 -12.09
N TYR A 96 -1.06 1.67 -11.01
CA TYR A 96 -0.89 0.48 -10.21
C TYR A 96 -2.20 -0.31 -10.14
N ARG A 97 -2.12 -1.61 -10.39
CA ARG A 97 -3.21 -2.55 -10.19
C ARG A 97 -2.77 -3.57 -9.16
N HIS A 98 -3.59 -3.78 -8.15
CA HIS A 98 -3.28 -4.72 -7.08
C HIS A 98 -4.49 -5.59 -6.78
N TRP A 99 -4.25 -6.88 -6.62
CA TRP A 99 -5.24 -7.87 -6.20
C TRP A 99 -4.75 -8.54 -4.94
N GLN A 100 -5.65 -8.72 -3.98
CA GLN A 100 -5.28 -9.26 -2.68
C GLN A 100 -6.46 -9.96 -2.01
N ASP A 101 -6.18 -11.07 -1.33
CA ASP A 101 -7.10 -11.63 -0.34
C ASP A 101 -6.85 -10.93 1.01
N LEU A 102 -7.78 -10.06 1.42
CA LEU A 102 -7.66 -9.35 2.68
C LEU A 102 -7.71 -10.30 3.88
N ARG A 103 -8.43 -11.44 3.80
CA ARG A 103 -8.49 -12.39 4.92
C ARG A 103 -7.11 -12.93 5.27
N GLN A 104 -6.29 -13.22 4.25
CA GLN A 104 -4.92 -13.70 4.45
C GLN A 104 -4.07 -12.65 5.18
N LEU A 105 -4.22 -11.37 4.85
CA LEU A 105 -3.56 -10.30 5.60
C LEU A 105 -4.05 -10.21 7.04
N TRP A 106 -5.36 -10.18 7.27
CA TRP A 106 -5.91 -10.12 8.63
C TRP A 106 -5.48 -11.32 9.48
N GLN A 107 -5.42 -12.50 8.88
CA GLN A 107 -4.86 -13.70 9.52
C GLN A 107 -3.38 -13.50 9.86
N SER A 108 -2.54 -13.03 8.92
CA SER A 108 -1.11 -12.75 9.17
C SER A 108 -0.88 -11.72 10.28
N LEU A 109 -1.72 -10.69 10.36
CA LEU A 109 -1.66 -9.67 11.41
C LEU A 109 -2.04 -10.26 12.77
N ARG A 110 -3.09 -11.11 12.81
CA ARG A 110 -3.44 -11.87 14.02
C ARG A 110 -2.33 -12.83 14.41
N PHE A 111 -1.65 -13.49 13.46
CA PHE A 111 -0.49 -14.32 13.75
C PHE A 111 0.66 -13.49 14.35
N GLY A 112 0.89 -12.26 13.88
CA GLY A 112 1.84 -11.34 14.50
C GLY A 112 1.52 -11.04 15.97
N GLY A 113 0.24 -10.74 16.26
CA GLY A 113 -0.23 -10.55 17.64
C GLY A 113 -0.11 -11.80 18.50
N THR A 114 -0.55 -12.96 17.99
CA THR A 114 -0.49 -14.22 18.74
C THR A 114 0.95 -14.69 19.00
N VAL A 115 1.88 -14.47 18.06
CA VAL A 115 3.31 -14.79 18.28
C VAL A 115 3.89 -13.86 19.35
N GLN A 116 3.54 -12.58 19.33
CA GLN A 116 3.99 -11.62 20.34
C GLN A 116 3.41 -11.96 21.72
N ASP A 117 2.11 -12.23 21.82
CA ASP A 117 1.45 -12.68 23.04
C ASP A 117 2.07 -13.98 23.59
N THR A 118 2.39 -14.95 22.72
CA THR A 118 3.00 -16.22 23.12
C THR A 118 4.45 -16.03 23.58
N LEU A 119 5.19 -15.10 22.99
CA LEU A 119 6.56 -14.77 23.40
C LEU A 119 6.58 -14.01 24.73
N GLU A 120 5.66 -13.07 24.93
CA GLU A 120 5.48 -12.33 26.19
C GLU A 120 5.04 -13.27 27.33
N GLN A 121 4.10 -14.17 27.07
CA GLN A 121 3.66 -15.15 28.06
C GLN A 121 4.80 -16.09 28.49
N ARG A 122 5.63 -16.57 27.53
CA ARG A 122 6.80 -17.41 27.85
C ARG A 122 7.95 -16.66 28.52
N ALA A 123 8.04 -15.34 28.32
CA ALA A 123 9.02 -14.51 29.02
C ALA A 123 8.59 -14.28 30.48
N ASN A 124 7.30 -14.02 30.73
CA ASN A 124 6.74 -13.88 32.08
C ASN A 124 6.67 -15.20 32.86
N GLU A 125 6.58 -16.35 32.19
CA GLU A 125 6.63 -17.68 32.84
C GLU A 125 8.05 -18.08 33.28
N ARG A 126 9.07 -17.26 33.01
CA ARG A 126 10.48 -17.51 33.38
C ARG A 126 11.05 -16.57 34.45
N GLU A 127 10.20 -15.74 35.08
CA GLU A 127 10.48 -15.02 36.33
C GLU A 127 9.81 -15.71 37.52
#